data_AF-A0A200QE63-F1
#
_entry.id   AF-A0A200QE63-F1
#
_cell.length_a   1.000
_cell.length_b   1.000
_cell.length_c   1.000
_cell.angle_alpha   90.00
_cell.angle_beta   90.00
_cell.angle_gamma   90.00
#
_symmetry.space_group_name_H-M   'P 1'
#
loop_
_entity.id
_entity.type
_entity.pdbx_description
1 polymer ?
#
loop_
_entity_poly.entity_id
_entity_poly.type
_entity_poly.pdbx_seq_one_letter_code
_entity_poly.pdbx_strand_id
1 'polypeptide(L)'
;MDFSTIKNQMEAKDGTGYKIVREISADVRLIFKNAMTYNEERSDVHVMAKTLLAKFEEKWLLLLPKVVEEEKKREEEEAQARLDMQLAQEAANVKMARDISHKLSEVDLHLEELREMVVQKCSKMSAEEKRKLGFDLSRLSPEDLNKALEMIAQKNQNFQATAEEVDIDMDAQVSINQAVSNQNLGIGMTLPLKNLALLLRTTLRRSKVF
;
A
#
# COMPACT_ATOMS: atom_id res chain seq x y z
N MET A 1 16.87 25.23 -39.55
CA MET A 1 17.83 24.20 -39.12
C MET A 1 19.12 24.43 -39.89
N ASP A 2 20.24 24.47 -39.18
CA ASP A 2 21.58 24.76 -39.69
C ASP A 2 22.62 24.15 -38.73
N PHE A 3 23.88 24.06 -39.17
CA PHE A 3 24.92 23.39 -38.39
C PHE A 3 25.28 24.09 -37.08
N SER A 4 25.14 25.42 -36.99
CA SER A 4 25.38 26.14 -35.74
C SER A 4 24.31 25.81 -34.71
N THR A 5 23.05 25.71 -35.15
CA THR A 5 21.94 25.24 -34.31
C THR A 5 22.18 23.83 -33.79
N ILE A 6 22.55 22.88 -34.68
CA ILE A 6 22.87 21.51 -34.27
C ILE A 6 24.01 21.49 -33.25
N LYS A 7 25.10 22.24 -33.51
CA LYS A 7 26.24 22.32 -32.58
C LYS A 7 25.82 22.82 -31.20
N ASN A 8 25.06 23.91 -31.14
CA ASN A 8 24.61 24.48 -29.87
C ASN A 8 23.73 23.48 -29.10
N GLN A 9 22.89 22.73 -29.80
CA GLN A 9 22.02 21.73 -29.20
C GLN A 9 22.78 20.46 -28.77
N MET A 10 23.89 20.12 -29.42
CA MET A 10 24.82 19.09 -28.95
C MET A 10 25.61 19.50 -27.70
N GLU A 11 25.95 20.79 -27.58
CA GLU A 11 26.77 21.33 -26.50
C GLU A 11 25.94 21.81 -25.28
N ALA A 12 24.60 21.75 -25.37
CA ALA A 12 23.69 22.17 -24.32
C ALA A 12 23.84 21.31 -23.04
N LYS A 13 24.07 21.97 -21.90
CA LYS A 13 24.34 21.33 -20.60
C LYS A 13 23.14 21.30 -19.65
N ASP A 14 22.08 22.02 -19.98
CA ASP A 14 20.86 22.17 -19.19
C ASP A 14 19.84 21.03 -19.41
N GLY A 15 20.21 20.02 -20.20
CA GLY A 15 19.33 18.90 -20.55
C GLY A 15 18.32 19.21 -21.66
N THR A 16 18.39 20.39 -22.30
CA THR A 16 17.55 20.74 -23.45
C THR A 16 18.13 20.27 -24.80
N GLY A 17 19.38 19.79 -24.78
CA GLY A 17 20.08 19.26 -25.94
C GLY A 17 19.53 17.93 -26.45
N TYR A 18 20.19 17.41 -27.48
CA TYR A 18 19.85 16.09 -28.04
C TYR A 18 20.03 14.99 -27.02
N LYS A 19 19.05 14.07 -26.96
CA LYS A 19 19.07 12.91 -26.07
C LYS A 19 19.67 11.68 -26.74
N ILE A 20 19.50 11.57 -28.05
CA ILE A 20 20.02 10.44 -28.84
C ILE A 20 20.65 10.91 -30.15
N VAL A 21 21.68 10.18 -30.61
CA VAL A 21 22.43 10.53 -31.83
C VAL A 21 21.54 10.55 -33.08
N ARG A 22 20.44 9.79 -33.09
CA ARG A 22 19.49 9.80 -34.21
C ARG A 22 18.82 11.15 -34.42
N GLU A 23 18.58 11.93 -33.38
CA GLU A 23 18.00 13.28 -33.48
C GLU A 23 18.95 14.21 -34.26
N ILE A 24 20.25 14.16 -33.95
CA ILE A 24 21.29 14.89 -34.69
C ILE A 24 21.24 14.52 -36.18
N SER A 25 21.17 13.21 -36.48
CA SER A 25 21.11 12.74 -37.86
C SER A 25 19.86 13.20 -38.61
N ALA A 26 18.73 13.32 -37.92
CA ALA A 26 17.48 13.81 -38.49
C ALA A 26 17.61 15.29 -38.88
N ASP A 27 18.23 16.09 -38.01
CA ASP A 27 18.42 17.52 -38.27
C ASP A 27 19.47 17.79 -39.35
N VAL A 28 20.54 16.99 -39.45
CA VAL A 28 21.48 17.05 -40.58
C VAL A 28 20.75 16.77 -41.90
N ARG A 29 19.90 15.74 -41.95
CA ARG A 29 19.07 15.46 -43.14
C ARG A 29 18.13 16.62 -43.45
N LEU A 30 17.56 17.24 -42.42
CA LEU A 30 16.66 18.38 -42.57
C LEU A 30 17.37 19.58 -43.21
N ILE A 31 18.62 19.87 -42.84
CA ILE A 31 19.43 20.94 -43.47
C ILE A 31 19.49 20.74 -44.99
N PHE A 32 19.91 19.55 -45.43
CA PHE A 32 20.06 19.28 -46.86
C PHE A 32 18.70 19.22 -47.58
N LYS A 33 17.68 18.64 -46.96
CA LYS A 33 16.31 18.62 -47.52
C LYS A 33 15.77 20.03 -47.71
N ASN A 34 15.96 20.91 -46.72
CA ASN A 34 15.55 22.31 -46.83
C ASN A 34 16.32 23.01 -47.95
N ALA A 35 17.64 22.81 -48.03
CA ALA A 35 18.45 23.38 -49.11
C ALA A 35 17.94 22.94 -50.49
N MET A 36 17.60 21.66 -50.67
CA MET A 36 17.01 21.18 -51.93
C MET A 36 15.57 21.69 -52.17
N THR A 37 14.81 21.98 -51.12
CA THR A 37 13.43 22.46 -51.21
C THR A 37 13.36 23.93 -51.62
N TYR A 38 14.24 24.77 -51.07
CA TYR A 38 14.23 26.22 -51.32
C TYR A 38 15.03 26.65 -52.54
N ASN A 39 15.81 25.75 -53.15
CA ASN A 39 16.66 26.07 -54.29
C ASN A 39 16.31 25.18 -55.49
N GLU A 40 16.29 25.78 -56.69
CA GLU A 40 16.01 25.07 -57.94
C GLU A 40 16.98 23.91 -58.18
N GLU A 41 16.50 22.82 -58.78
CA GLU A 41 17.26 21.57 -58.92
C GLU A 41 18.61 21.71 -59.64
N ARG A 42 18.74 22.70 -60.52
CA ARG A 42 19.95 22.96 -61.31
C ARG A 42 20.90 23.96 -60.65
N SER A 43 20.50 24.57 -59.54
CA SER A 43 21.36 25.49 -58.79
C SER A 43 22.49 24.72 -58.11
N ASP A 44 23.66 25.36 -58.00
CA ASP A 44 24.81 24.76 -57.32
C ASP A 44 24.47 24.36 -55.87
N VAL A 45 23.65 25.15 -55.18
CA VAL A 45 23.20 24.87 -53.81
C VAL A 45 22.43 23.55 -53.73
N HIS A 46 21.49 23.31 -54.66
CA HIS A 46 20.73 22.06 -54.70
C HIS A 46 21.65 20.87 -54.99
N VAL A 47 22.52 20.98 -56.00
CA VAL A 47 23.45 19.91 -56.41
C VAL A 47 24.43 19.57 -55.28
N MET A 48 24.97 20.58 -54.60
CA MET A 48 25.86 20.41 -53.44
C MET A 48 25.12 19.75 -52.28
N ALA A 49 23.90 20.21 -51.94
CA ALA A 49 23.12 19.63 -50.85
C ALA A 49 22.80 18.15 -51.09
N LYS A 50 22.41 17.80 -52.32
CA LYS A 50 22.17 16.41 -52.73
C LYS A 50 23.44 15.55 -52.60
N THR A 51 24.58 16.08 -53.03
CA THR A 51 25.87 15.38 -52.98
C THR A 51 26.34 15.16 -51.53
N LEU A 52 26.26 16.21 -50.70
CA LEU A 52 26.65 16.14 -49.29
C LEU A 52 25.71 15.21 -48.49
N LEU A 53 24.41 15.21 -48.79
CA LEU A 53 23.47 14.27 -48.17
C LEU A 53 23.84 12.83 -48.50
N ALA A 54 24.16 12.52 -49.76
CA ALA A 54 24.58 11.17 -50.14
C ALA A 54 25.85 10.73 -49.39
N LYS A 55 26.84 11.62 -49.28
CA LYS A 55 28.06 11.36 -48.50
C LYS A 55 27.80 11.21 -47.01
N PHE A 56 26.88 11.98 -46.47
CA PHE A 56 26.44 11.83 -45.09
C PHE A 56 25.82 10.45 -44.85
N GLU A 57 24.92 9.98 -45.71
CA GLU A 57 24.30 8.64 -45.55
C GLU A 57 25.33 7.52 -45.65
N GLU A 58 26.27 7.59 -46.60
CA GLU A 58 27.39 6.63 -46.70
C GLU A 58 28.16 6.51 -45.37
N LYS A 59 28.49 7.65 -44.75
CA LYS A 59 29.21 7.69 -43.46
C LYS A 59 28.31 7.30 -42.29
N TRP A 60 27.04 7.65 -42.33
CA TRP A 60 26.06 7.30 -41.31
C TRP A 60 25.88 5.79 -41.20
N LEU A 61 25.83 5.07 -42.33
CA LEU A 61 25.76 3.61 -42.34
C LEU A 61 26.94 2.95 -41.60
N LEU A 62 28.14 3.53 -41.69
CA LEU A 62 29.31 3.04 -40.95
C LEU A 62 29.22 3.30 -39.43
N LEU A 63 28.44 4.30 -39.03
CA LEU A 63 28.22 4.64 -37.62
C LEU A 63 27.04 3.91 -37.00
N LEU A 64 26.08 3.43 -37.81
CA LEU A 64 24.87 2.74 -37.34
C LEU A 64 25.14 1.62 -36.32
N PRO A 65 26.13 0.72 -36.50
CA PRO A 65 26.38 -0.33 -35.52
C PRO A 65 26.72 0.22 -34.13
N LYS A 66 27.50 1.32 -34.06
CA LYS A 66 27.84 1.97 -32.80
C LYS A 66 26.65 2.68 -32.18
N VAL A 67 25.82 3.33 -33.00
CA VAL A 67 24.60 4.00 -32.52
C VAL A 67 23.65 2.98 -31.91
N VAL A 68 23.44 1.83 -32.56
CA VAL A 68 22.57 0.75 -32.06
C VAL A 68 23.11 0.17 -30.75
N GLU A 69 24.42 -0.04 -30.64
CA GLU A 69 25.04 -0.55 -29.42
C GLU A 69 24.87 0.43 -28.24
N GLU A 70 25.09 1.72 -28.47
CA GLU A 70 24.90 2.74 -27.42
C GLU A 70 23.42 2.92 -27.04
N GLU A 71 22.50 2.82 -28.00
CA GLU A 71 21.05 2.81 -27.73
C GLU A 71 20.66 1.64 -26.83
N LYS A 72 21.19 0.44 -27.14
CA LYS A 72 20.94 -0.77 -26.34
C LYS A 72 21.50 -0.63 -24.92
N LYS A 73 22.73 -0.15 -24.75
CA LYS A 73 23.31 0.09 -23.42
C LYS A 73 22.46 1.05 -22.60
N ARG A 74 22.00 2.15 -23.21
CA ARG A 74 21.13 3.12 -22.55
C ARG A 74 19.80 2.48 -22.13
N GLU A 75 19.21 1.64 -22.97
CA GLU A 75 17.99 0.89 -22.62
C GLU A 75 18.22 -0.07 -21.45
N GLU A 76 19.36 -0.77 -21.42
CA GLU A 76 19.74 -1.67 -20.32
C GLU A 76 19.96 -0.89 -19.01
N GLU A 77 20.66 0.25 -19.06
CA GLU A 77 20.87 1.13 -17.91
C GLU A 77 19.54 1.69 -17.37
N GLU A 78 18.64 2.13 -18.26
CA GLU A 78 17.31 2.60 -17.86
C GLU A 78 16.46 1.49 -17.25
N ALA A 79 16.53 0.27 -17.79
CA ALA A 79 15.84 -0.89 -17.23
C ALA A 79 16.39 -1.24 -15.85
N GLN A 80 17.72 -1.21 -15.67
CA GLN A 80 18.36 -1.45 -14.40
C GLN A 80 17.96 -0.39 -13.36
N ALA A 81 17.99 0.89 -13.72
CA ALA A 81 17.57 1.98 -12.83
C ALA A 81 16.10 1.84 -12.39
N ARG A 82 15.22 1.37 -13.28
CA ARG A 82 13.82 1.07 -12.94
C ARG A 82 13.70 -0.09 -11.94
N LEU A 83 14.49 -1.14 -12.11
CA LEU A 83 14.52 -2.27 -11.18
C LEU A 83 15.03 -1.84 -9.80
N ASP A 84 16.10 -1.05 -9.75
CA ASP A 84 16.67 -0.55 -8.50
C ASP A 84 15.67 0.34 -7.75
N MET A 85 14.93 1.18 -8.48
CA MET A 85 13.84 2.00 -7.91
C MET A 85 12.73 1.12 -7.33
N GLN A 86 12.34 0.04 -8.01
CA GLN A 86 11.34 -0.90 -7.49
C GLN A 86 11.83 -1.62 -6.24
N LEU A 87 13.07 -2.11 -6.23
CA LEU A 87 13.67 -2.75 -5.06
C LEU A 87 13.73 -1.81 -3.85
N ALA A 88 14.08 -0.54 -4.06
CA ALA A 88 14.07 0.46 -3.00
C ALA A 88 12.65 0.69 -2.45
N GLN A 89 11.64 0.76 -3.32
CA GLN A 89 10.25 0.88 -2.91
C GLN A 89 9.77 -0.36 -2.14
N GLU A 90 10.11 -1.56 -2.60
CA GLU A 90 9.77 -2.80 -1.90
C GLU A 90 10.41 -2.87 -0.52
N ALA A 91 11.68 -2.47 -0.39
CA ALA A 91 12.36 -2.40 0.90
C ALA A 91 11.67 -1.40 1.86
N ALA A 92 11.25 -0.24 1.34
CA ALA A 92 10.48 0.73 2.13
C ALA A 92 9.12 0.16 2.58
N ASN A 93 8.43 -0.56 1.70
CA ASN A 93 7.15 -1.21 2.02
C ASN A 93 7.32 -2.29 3.09
N VAL A 94 8.37 -3.11 3.01
CA VAL A 94 8.68 -4.14 4.02
C VAL A 94 8.95 -3.51 5.39
N LYS A 95 9.66 -2.38 5.43
CA LYS A 95 9.88 -1.63 6.67
C LYS A 95 8.56 -1.15 7.27
N MET A 96 7.71 -0.49 6.46
CA MET A 96 6.39 -0.03 6.92
C MET A 96 5.51 -1.19 7.42
N ALA A 97 5.51 -2.32 6.73
CA ALA A 97 4.76 -3.51 7.14
C ALA A 97 5.23 -4.04 8.50
N ARG A 98 6.54 -4.04 8.77
CA ARG A 98 7.10 -4.41 10.08
C ARG A 98 6.65 -3.43 11.17
N ASP A 99 6.70 -2.13 10.89
CA ASP A 99 6.32 -1.10 11.86
C ASP A 99 4.83 -1.18 12.22
N ILE A 100 3.96 -1.43 11.22
CA ILE A 100 2.53 -1.66 11.44
C ILE A 100 2.31 -2.94 12.27
N SER A 101 3.00 -4.03 11.94
CA SER A 101 2.90 -5.28 12.69
C SER A 101 3.33 -5.11 14.16
N HIS A 102 4.35 -4.31 14.43
CA HIS A 102 4.80 -4.00 15.78
C HIS A 102 3.71 -3.25 16.56
N LYS A 103 3.14 -2.20 15.97
CA LYS A 103 2.07 -1.41 16.60
C LYS A 103 0.80 -2.23 16.86
N LEU A 104 0.45 -3.15 15.96
CA LEU A 104 -0.66 -4.06 16.17
C LEU A 104 -0.42 -4.96 17.38
N SER A 105 0.79 -5.50 17.52
CA SER A 105 1.16 -6.32 18.70
C SER A 105 1.11 -5.53 20.01
N GLU A 106 1.46 -4.23 19.99
CA GLU A 106 1.32 -3.36 21.17
C GLU A 106 -0.14 -3.13 21.53
N VAL A 107 -1.00 -2.89 20.54
CA VAL A 107 -2.44 -2.73 20.75
C VAL A 107 -3.06 -4.02 21.30
N ASP A 108 -2.68 -5.19 20.77
CA ASP A 108 -3.14 -6.49 21.26
C ASP A 108 -2.78 -6.70 22.75
N LEU A 109 -1.57 -6.29 23.16
CA LEU A 109 -1.14 -6.34 24.56
C LEU A 109 -2.02 -5.45 25.44
N HIS A 110 -2.28 -4.22 25.03
CA HIS A 110 -3.16 -3.30 25.77
C HIS A 110 -4.61 -3.78 25.85
N LEU A 111 -5.11 -4.43 24.79
CA LEU A 111 -6.45 -5.02 24.81
C LEU A 111 -6.53 -6.16 25.83
N GLU A 112 -5.50 -6.99 25.95
CA GLU A 112 -5.48 -8.05 26.96
C GLU A 112 -5.39 -7.48 28.38
N GLU A 113 -4.60 -6.42 28.61
CA GLU A 113 -4.55 -5.71 29.89
C GLU A 113 -5.92 -5.13 30.28
N LEU A 114 -6.61 -4.50 29.33
CA LEU A 114 -7.97 -3.98 29.55
C LEU A 114 -8.96 -5.11 29.81
N ARG A 115 -8.85 -6.22 29.07
CA ARG A 115 -9.68 -7.41 29.25
C ARG A 115 -9.51 -8.00 30.65
N GLU A 116 -8.27 -8.14 31.12
CA GLU A 116 -7.98 -8.58 32.49
C GLU A 116 -8.57 -7.62 33.54
N MET A 117 -8.40 -6.31 33.33
CA MET A 117 -8.95 -5.29 34.23
C MET A 117 -10.48 -5.36 34.31
N VAL A 118 -11.16 -5.56 33.17
CA VAL A 118 -12.62 -5.74 33.11
C VAL A 118 -13.02 -7.03 33.80
N VAL A 119 -12.34 -8.15 33.55
CA VAL A 119 -12.63 -9.43 34.23
C VAL A 119 -12.45 -9.29 35.75
N GLN A 120 -11.43 -8.55 36.21
CA GLN A 120 -11.19 -8.30 37.63
C GLN A 120 -12.31 -7.42 38.25
N LYS A 121 -12.68 -6.32 37.59
CA LYS A 121 -13.71 -5.38 38.10
C LYS A 121 -15.13 -5.92 37.96
N CYS A 122 -15.41 -6.71 36.93
CA CYS A 122 -16.69 -7.36 36.68
C CYS A 122 -16.70 -8.81 37.19
N SER A 123 -15.82 -9.14 38.14
CA SER A 123 -15.77 -10.47 38.74
C SER A 123 -17.13 -10.85 39.31
N LYS A 124 -17.54 -12.09 39.03
CA LYS A 124 -18.78 -12.68 39.53
C LYS A 124 -18.80 -12.57 41.05
N MET A 125 -19.90 -12.06 41.61
CA MET A 125 -20.24 -12.23 43.02
C MET A 125 -20.01 -13.70 43.40
N SER A 126 -19.21 -13.95 44.44
CA SER A 126 -18.84 -15.31 44.86
C SER A 126 -20.08 -16.10 45.29
N ALA A 127 -20.00 -17.44 45.28
CA ALA A 127 -21.12 -18.29 45.71
C ALA A 127 -21.54 -18.05 47.17
N GLU A 128 -20.64 -17.50 48.00
CA GLU A 128 -20.92 -17.13 49.39
C GLU A 128 -21.63 -15.78 49.48
N GLU A 129 -21.18 -14.78 48.70
CA GLU A 129 -21.87 -13.49 48.59
C GLU A 129 -23.26 -13.64 47.96
N LYS A 130 -23.44 -14.53 46.97
CA LYS A 130 -24.76 -14.88 46.40
C LYS A 130 -25.70 -15.48 47.45
N ARG A 131 -25.20 -16.44 48.25
CA ARG A 131 -25.99 -17.06 49.33
C ARG A 131 -26.37 -16.04 50.39
N LYS A 132 -25.44 -15.16 50.77
CA LYS A 132 -25.69 -14.09 51.74
C LYS A 132 -26.71 -13.09 51.21
N LEU A 133 -26.58 -12.67 49.95
CA LEU A 133 -27.53 -11.75 49.32
C LEU A 133 -28.93 -12.36 49.22
N GLY A 134 -29.05 -13.62 48.79
CA GLY A 134 -30.34 -14.32 48.78
C GLY A 134 -30.96 -14.45 50.18
N PHE A 135 -30.13 -14.72 51.18
CA PHE A 135 -30.57 -14.73 52.58
C PHE A 135 -31.04 -13.35 53.04
N ASP A 136 -30.30 -12.27 52.73
CA ASP A 136 -30.67 -10.91 53.11
C ASP A 136 -31.95 -10.45 52.38
N LEU A 137 -32.13 -10.79 51.10
CA LEU A 137 -33.34 -10.54 50.32
C LEU A 137 -34.58 -11.22 50.94
N SER A 138 -34.44 -12.46 51.43
CA SER A 138 -35.54 -13.19 52.09
C SER A 138 -35.99 -12.58 53.42
N ARG A 139 -35.21 -11.66 53.97
CA ARG A 139 -35.47 -10.99 55.26
C ARG A 139 -35.88 -9.52 55.10
N LEU A 140 -35.94 -9.00 53.88
CA LEU A 140 -36.39 -7.64 53.62
C LEU A 140 -37.89 -7.50 53.88
N SER A 141 -38.29 -6.28 54.24
CA SER A 141 -39.71 -5.90 54.30
C SER A 141 -40.31 -5.86 52.88
N PRO A 142 -41.64 -6.02 52.75
CA PRO A 142 -42.32 -5.90 51.45
C PRO A 142 -42.04 -4.55 50.77
N GLU A 143 -41.97 -3.45 51.53
CA GLU A 143 -41.69 -2.12 51.01
C GLU A 143 -40.26 -1.98 50.49
N ASP A 144 -39.27 -2.55 51.19
CA ASP A 144 -37.87 -2.46 50.78
C ASP A 144 -37.52 -3.43 49.65
N LEU A 145 -38.22 -4.57 49.56
CA LEU A 145 -38.14 -5.47 48.42
C LEU A 145 -38.68 -4.81 47.15
N ASN A 146 -39.81 -4.12 47.23
CA ASN A 146 -40.34 -3.36 46.09
C ASN A 146 -39.40 -2.24 45.64
N LYS A 147 -38.80 -1.49 46.56
CA LYS A 147 -37.77 -0.50 46.22
C LYS A 147 -36.56 -1.15 45.52
N ALA A 148 -36.16 -2.35 45.94
CA ALA A 148 -35.07 -3.09 45.29
C ALA A 148 -35.42 -3.50 43.86
N LEU A 149 -36.65 -3.98 43.63
CA LEU A 149 -37.16 -4.32 42.29
C LEU A 149 -37.28 -3.09 41.38
N GLU A 150 -37.70 -1.94 41.91
CA GLU A 150 -37.73 -0.67 41.18
C GLU A 150 -36.33 -0.21 40.75
N MET A 151 -35.32 -0.34 41.63
CA MET A 151 -33.92 -0.03 41.29
C MET A 151 -33.39 -0.92 40.15
N ILE A 152 -33.81 -2.18 40.07
CA ILE A 152 -33.46 -3.10 38.98
C ILE A 152 -34.18 -2.70 37.69
N ALA A 153 -35.47 -2.36 37.77
CA ALA A 153 -36.27 -1.90 36.63
C ALA A 153 -35.72 -0.60 36.01
N GLN A 154 -35.24 0.32 36.83
CA GLN A 154 -34.61 1.56 36.36
C GLN A 154 -33.31 1.32 35.58
N LYS A 155 -32.55 0.28 35.92
CA LYS A 155 -31.30 -0.07 35.22
C LYS A 155 -31.49 -0.99 34.03
N ASN A 156 -32.56 -1.78 34.00
CA ASN A 156 -32.86 -2.75 32.94
C ASN A 156 -34.22 -2.44 32.30
N GLN A 157 -34.21 -1.78 31.14
CA GLN A 157 -35.45 -1.40 30.44
C GLN A 157 -36.38 -2.58 30.07
N ASN A 158 -35.85 -3.80 30.00
CA ASN A 158 -36.62 -5.02 29.70
C ASN A 158 -37.13 -5.77 30.95
N PHE A 159 -36.88 -5.27 32.16
CA PHE A 159 -37.31 -5.92 33.40
C PHE A 159 -38.70 -5.44 33.82
N GLN A 160 -39.62 -6.38 34.11
CA GLN A 160 -40.97 -6.08 34.57
C GLN A 160 -41.10 -6.33 36.08
N ALA A 161 -41.05 -5.26 36.87
CA ALA A 161 -41.11 -5.33 38.34
C ALA A 161 -42.51 -5.63 38.91
N THR A 162 -43.58 -5.55 38.10
CA THR A 162 -44.97 -5.66 38.54
C THR A 162 -45.63 -7.01 38.23
N ALA A 163 -44.85 -8.03 37.88
CA ALA A 163 -45.36 -9.38 37.66
C ALA A 163 -45.72 -10.07 38.99
N GLU A 164 -46.68 -10.99 38.95
CA GLU A 164 -47.17 -11.75 40.12
C GLU A 164 -46.09 -12.67 40.71
N GLU A 165 -45.11 -13.07 39.91
CA GLU A 165 -43.91 -13.81 40.30
C GLU A 165 -42.71 -13.28 39.50
N VAL A 166 -41.61 -12.98 40.18
CA VAL A 166 -40.37 -12.47 39.56
C VAL A 166 -39.23 -13.45 39.85
N ASP A 167 -38.78 -14.17 38.83
CA ASP A 167 -37.64 -15.07 38.94
C ASP A 167 -36.33 -14.30 38.71
N ILE A 168 -35.42 -14.38 39.69
CA ILE A 168 -34.13 -13.68 39.66
C ILE A 168 -33.03 -14.73 39.53
N ASP A 169 -32.57 -14.92 38.29
CA ASP A 169 -31.41 -15.76 38.03
C ASP A 169 -30.12 -15.06 38.47
N MET A 170 -29.59 -15.48 39.62
CA MET A 170 -28.33 -14.99 40.17
C MET A 170 -27.09 -15.50 39.40
N ASP A 171 -27.24 -16.46 38.48
CA ASP A 171 -26.20 -17.05 37.66
C ASP A 171 -26.23 -16.59 36.19
N ALA A 172 -27.31 -15.95 35.75
CA ALA A 172 -27.43 -15.35 34.43
C ALA A 172 -26.31 -14.33 34.18
N GLN A 173 -25.43 -14.61 33.21
CA GLN A 173 -24.43 -13.67 32.74
C GLN A 173 -24.79 -13.14 31.37
N VAL A 174 -24.75 -11.81 31.20
CA VAL A 174 -24.37 -11.25 29.90
C VAL A 174 -22.90 -11.58 29.72
N SER A 175 -22.61 -12.65 28.98
CA SER A 175 -21.24 -12.99 28.63
C SER A 175 -20.67 -11.83 27.81
N ILE A 176 -19.66 -11.14 28.32
CA ILE A 176 -18.98 -10.05 27.60
C ILE A 176 -18.49 -10.55 26.22
N ASN A 177 -18.13 -11.84 26.13
CA ASN A 177 -17.79 -12.51 24.88
C ASN A 177 -18.91 -12.46 23.81
N GLN A 178 -20.18 -12.44 24.21
CA GLN A 178 -21.33 -12.44 23.30
C GLN A 178 -21.64 -11.03 22.74
N ALA A 179 -21.23 -9.97 23.44
CA ALA A 179 -21.30 -8.59 22.94
C ALA A 179 -20.15 -8.27 21.97
N VAL A 180 -18.94 -8.80 22.21
CA VAL A 180 -17.77 -8.57 21.35
C VAL A 180 -17.81 -9.43 20.07
N SER A 181 -18.36 -10.65 20.13
CA SER A 181 -18.44 -11.55 18.96
C SER A 181 -19.34 -11.00 17.83
N ASN A 182 -20.38 -10.22 18.17
CA ASN A 182 -21.27 -9.61 17.18
C ASN A 182 -20.67 -8.40 16.43
N GLN A 183 -19.51 -7.87 16.85
CA GLN A 183 -18.81 -6.80 16.12
C GLN A 183 -17.65 -7.31 15.25
N ASN A 184 -17.16 -8.54 15.49
CA ASN A 184 -16.01 -9.11 14.77
C ASN A 184 -16.36 -9.85 13.47
N LEU A 185 -17.64 -9.99 13.10
CA LEU A 185 -18.06 -10.67 11.86
C LEU A 185 -17.85 -9.82 10.58
N GLY A 186 -17.31 -8.61 10.68
CA GLY A 186 -17.14 -7.68 9.54
C GLY A 186 -15.76 -7.61 8.89
N ILE A 187 -14.71 -8.19 9.50
CA ILE A 187 -13.33 -8.06 8.98
C ILE A 187 -12.84 -9.41 8.45
N GLY A 188 -13.57 -9.95 7.47
CA GLY A 188 -13.03 -10.98 6.60
C GLY A 188 -11.96 -10.36 5.71
N MET A 189 -10.69 -10.39 6.13
CA MET A 189 -9.59 -10.12 5.20
C MET A 189 -9.52 -11.24 4.17
N THR A 190 -10.23 -11.06 3.05
CA THR A 190 -9.95 -11.79 1.82
C THR A 190 -8.60 -11.31 1.30
N LEU A 191 -7.51 -11.94 1.77
CA LEU A 191 -6.20 -11.77 1.17
C LEU A 191 -6.26 -12.36 -0.26
N PRO A 192 -6.01 -11.56 -1.32
CA PRO A 192 -5.99 -12.10 -2.67
C PRO A 192 -4.90 -13.16 -2.78
N LEU A 193 -5.27 -14.34 -3.32
CA LEU A 193 -4.40 -15.52 -3.53
C LEU A 193 -3.02 -15.20 -4.16
N LYS A 194 -2.89 -14.05 -4.84
CA LYS A 194 -1.62 -13.55 -5.40
C LYS A 194 -0.54 -13.30 -4.34
N ASN A 195 -0.91 -12.96 -3.10
CA ASN A 195 0.06 -12.71 -2.02
C ASN A 195 0.56 -13.99 -1.32
N LEU A 196 -0.20 -15.09 -1.37
CA LEU A 196 0.27 -16.39 -0.87
C LEU A 196 1.43 -16.94 -1.71
N ALA A 197 1.45 -16.66 -3.02
CA ALA A 197 2.54 -17.07 -3.91
C ALA A 197 3.87 -16.39 -3.56
N LEU A 198 3.84 -15.15 -3.03
CA LEU A 198 5.04 -14.43 -2.61
C LEU A 198 5.57 -14.97 -1.27
N LEU A 199 4.69 -15.32 -0.34
CA LEU A 199 5.04 -15.90 0.96
C LEU A 199 5.63 -17.31 0.84
N LEU A 200 5.11 -18.12 -0.09
CA LEU A 200 5.64 -19.46 -0.38
C LEU A 200 7.02 -19.39 -1.07
N ARG A 201 7.26 -18.40 -1.93
CA ARG A 201 8.58 -18.22 -2.57
C ARG A 201 9.68 -17.79 -1.60
N THR A 202 9.35 -17.00 -0.58
CA THR A 202 10.33 -16.54 0.43
C THR A 202 10.65 -17.63 1.46
N THR A 203 9.69 -18.49 1.82
CA THR A 203 9.92 -19.63 2.72
C THR A 203 10.69 -20.77 2.04
N LEU A 204 10.39 -21.08 0.76
CA LEU A 204 11.12 -22.13 0.02
C LEU A 204 12.58 -21.75 -0.34
N ARG A 205 12.92 -20.45 -0.43
CA ARG A 205 14.32 -20.03 -0.62
C ARG A 205 15.17 -20.18 0.65
N ARG A 206 14.57 -20.12 1.85
CA ARG A 206 15.28 -20.32 3.11
C ARG A 206 15.57 -21.80 3.42
N SER A 207 14.81 -22.73 2.85
CA SER A 207 14.98 -24.16 3.10
C SER A 207 15.97 -24.87 2.17
N LYS A 208 16.61 -24.17 1.23
CA LYS A 208 17.66 -24.71 0.34
C LYS A 208 19.08 -24.22 0.67
N VAL A 209 19.25 -23.55 1.80
CA VAL A 209 20.56 -23.03 2.28
C VAL A 209 21.00 -23.73 3.57
N PHE A 210 20.39 -24.87 3.90
CA PHE A 210 20.87 -25.82 4.91
C PHE A 210 20.99 -27.20 4.31
#